data_AF-A0A970SQU6-F1
#
_entry.id   AF-A0A970SQU6-F1
#
_cell.length_a   1.000
_cell.length_b   1.000
_cell.length_c   1.000
_cell.angle_alpha   90.00
_cell.angle_beta   90.00
_cell.angle_gamma   90.00
#
_symmetry.space_group_name_H-M   'P 1'
#
loop_
_entity.id
_entity.type
_entity.pdbx_description
1 polymer ?
#
loop_
_entity_poly.entity_id
_entity_poly.type
_entity_poly.pdbx_seq_one_letter_code
_entity_poly.pdbx_strand_id
1 'polypeptide(L)'
;MSRSRKSAPSAMVGLDIGTDSIKVAEAKFARDGITISGLGIARTPEGVFDNELIVDPKALGQAIKALLAESGVKTKKCVSSVSGSSQVVVRVISVPKMNQDELAETMKWEVERHVPFSPQEVVMDFQPLNLPSADPAASEMDILLAVAQQQLIDSHVEALLEAGLKPVAIDVESLAASRALVELSDNGAQNETVAVVNIGATRTDLGVFENGILTFPSPPIGVAGINFTREISEAMGQTLEDAEITKREYAAVNLSGFQAAQEPDDTPAPPPVAETTVFDTVFTAPTDTTPAPEAETAFDLGDSTGQDDFLAAEAADPNEFMPTDDGPMFDLDDGAGPSFDLDSGPSFDLGESADDTISGGPAFDLDDDEPELQPETPADPNFDLSDAGAETDHGREAVLEPNAPKLADLPIPAPIGFEEGSTEAVVFKAISGVLVDLANELRMSLDYYFNRYSKMPDRVFLCGGTARIPNLDIFLSQELGVPVEVADPVKNVAIKAPSASEQYLQEISPMLSVSIGLAIRDMIG
;
A
#
# COMPACT_ATOMS: atom_id res chain seq x y z
N MET A 1 27.82 -27.50 22.17
CA MET A 1 27.64 -26.89 20.84
C MET A 1 26.99 -25.55 21.05
N SER A 2 27.74 -24.49 20.69
CA SER A 2 27.38 -23.09 20.86
C SER A 2 26.20 -22.75 19.95
N ARG A 3 25.10 -22.21 20.51
CA ARG A 3 24.01 -21.65 19.72
C ARG A 3 24.53 -20.36 19.09
N SER A 4 24.69 -20.35 17.76
CA SER A 4 24.98 -19.14 17.00
C SER A 4 23.90 -18.10 17.30
N ARG A 5 24.30 -16.91 17.77
CA ARG A 5 23.39 -15.76 17.87
C ARG A 5 23.20 -15.26 16.45
N LYS A 6 21.99 -15.38 15.90
CA LYS A 6 21.53 -14.51 14.80
C LYS A 6 21.92 -13.07 15.16
N SER A 7 22.64 -12.35 14.30
CA SER A 7 22.84 -10.91 14.47
C SER A 7 21.46 -10.27 14.54
N ALA A 8 21.23 -9.40 15.51
CA ALA A 8 19.95 -8.72 15.63
C ALA A 8 19.64 -7.97 14.32
N PRO A 9 18.39 -7.96 13.84
CA PRO A 9 18.02 -7.18 12.66
C PRO A 9 18.53 -5.75 12.80
N SER A 10 19.30 -5.29 11.81
CA SER A 10 19.80 -3.93 11.79
C SER A 10 18.63 -2.96 11.77
N ALA A 11 18.81 -1.81 12.42
CA ALA A 11 17.85 -0.72 12.33
C ALA A 11 17.52 -0.41 10.86
N MET A 12 16.28 0.00 10.58
CA MET A 12 15.81 0.35 9.25
C MET A 12 15.03 1.66 9.29
N VAL A 13 15.22 2.49 8.26
CA VAL A 13 14.44 3.71 8.06
C VAL A 13 13.31 3.39 7.07
N GLY A 14 12.07 3.66 7.46
CA GLY A 14 10.93 3.74 6.55
C GLY A 14 10.65 5.18 6.21
N LEU A 15 10.69 5.53 4.92
CA LEU A 15 10.47 6.88 4.42
C LEU A 15 9.27 6.92 3.48
N ASP A 16 8.22 7.63 3.88
CA ASP A 16 7.07 7.93 3.05
C ASP A 16 7.22 9.33 2.44
N ILE A 17 7.38 9.40 1.12
CA ILE A 17 7.59 10.64 0.37
C ILE A 17 6.26 11.08 -0.25
N GLY A 18 5.45 11.81 0.52
CA GLY A 18 4.20 12.38 0.04
C GLY A 18 4.38 13.71 -0.70
N THR A 19 3.39 14.07 -1.52
CA THR A 19 3.33 15.34 -2.24
C THR A 19 3.18 16.57 -1.34
N ASP A 20 2.59 16.40 -0.15
CA ASP A 20 2.40 17.45 0.86
C ASP A 20 3.37 17.33 2.05
N SER A 21 3.70 16.11 2.45
CA SER A 21 4.56 15.85 3.60
C SER A 21 5.40 14.58 3.45
N ILE A 22 6.65 14.68 3.91
CA ILE A 22 7.63 13.60 4.02
C ILE A 22 7.58 13.08 5.44
N LYS A 23 7.50 11.76 5.61
CA LYS A 23 7.33 11.12 6.93
C LYS A 23 8.39 10.05 7.10
N VAL A 24 8.96 9.98 8.29
CA VAL A 24 10.03 9.04 8.59
C VAL A 24 9.74 8.27 9.88
N ALA A 25 10.04 6.98 9.86
CA ALA A 25 10.13 6.13 11.03
C ALA A 25 11.46 5.35 11.02
N GLU A 26 12.17 5.30 12.14
CA GLU A 26 13.31 4.41 12.34
C GLU A 26 12.89 3.28 13.27
N ALA A 27 12.81 2.06 12.75
CA ALA A 27 12.53 0.86 13.53
C ALA A 27 13.82 0.15 13.92
N LYS A 28 13.78 -0.51 15.08
CA LYS A 28 14.83 -1.37 15.61
C LYS A 28 14.21 -2.62 16.22
N PHE A 29 14.83 -3.76 15.96
CA PHE A 29 14.48 -4.98 16.67
C PHE A 29 15.15 -5.01 18.04
N ALA A 30 14.34 -5.08 19.10
CA ALA A 30 14.80 -5.21 20.48
C ALA A 30 14.39 -6.57 21.05
N ARG A 31 14.87 -6.90 22.27
CA ARG A 31 14.51 -8.17 22.93
C ARG A 31 13.00 -8.32 23.18
N ASP A 32 12.29 -7.20 23.33
CA ASP A 32 10.87 -7.14 23.67
C ASP A 32 9.98 -6.85 22.44
N GLY A 33 10.51 -7.03 21.22
CA GLY A 33 9.82 -6.76 19.97
C GLY A 33 10.33 -5.51 19.23
N ILE A 34 9.51 -5.00 18.32
CA ILE A 34 9.84 -3.87 17.47
C ILE A 34 9.73 -2.56 18.26
N THR A 35 10.76 -1.73 18.18
CA THR A 35 10.79 -0.41 18.79
C THR A 35 11.04 0.65 17.73
N ILE A 36 10.24 1.71 17.74
CA ILE A 36 10.48 2.90 16.92
C ILE A 36 11.34 3.89 17.71
N SER A 37 12.54 4.18 17.22
CA SER A 37 13.52 5.06 17.87
C SER A 37 13.62 6.46 17.28
N GLY A 38 13.01 6.70 16.12
CA GLY A 38 12.93 8.00 15.48
C GLY A 38 11.64 8.13 14.70
N LEU A 39 10.98 9.29 14.80
CA LEU A 39 9.77 9.64 14.07
C LEU A 39 9.84 11.12 13.71
N GLY A 40 9.30 11.47 12.55
CA GLY A 40 9.09 12.87 12.21
C GLY A 40 8.34 13.06 10.91
N ILE A 41 7.85 14.29 10.75
CA ILE A 41 7.13 14.74 9.57
C ILE A 41 7.66 16.11 9.18
N ALA A 42 7.98 16.31 7.91
CA ALA A 42 8.32 17.60 7.33
C ALA A 42 7.39 17.91 6.16
N ARG A 43 7.16 19.20 5.88
CA ARG A 43 6.48 19.62 4.66
C ARG A 43 7.35 19.31 3.45
N THR A 44 6.73 18.83 2.39
CA THR A 44 7.38 18.66 1.10
C THR A 44 7.62 20.05 0.49
N PRO A 45 8.84 20.37 0.02
CA PRO A 45 9.09 21.66 -0.60
C PRO A 45 8.27 21.85 -1.89
N GLU A 46 7.80 23.08 -2.14
CA GLU A 46 7.07 23.37 -3.37
C GLU A 46 7.93 23.18 -4.62
N GLY A 47 7.32 22.69 -5.70
CA GLY A 47 7.97 22.54 -7.00
C GLY A 47 8.89 21.32 -7.13
N VAL A 48 9.02 20.47 -6.10
CA VAL A 48 9.81 19.23 -6.20
C VAL A 48 9.07 18.11 -6.94
N PHE A 49 7.75 18.22 -7.06
CA PHE A 49 6.88 17.30 -7.79
C PHE A 49 6.19 17.98 -8.98
N ASP A 50 6.09 17.26 -10.09
CA ASP A 50 5.19 17.57 -11.21
C ASP A 50 4.45 16.29 -11.61
N ASN A 51 3.11 16.28 -11.53
CA ASN A 51 2.28 15.10 -11.78
C ASN A 51 2.80 13.84 -11.07
N GLU A 52 3.16 13.97 -9.79
CA GLU A 52 3.72 12.92 -8.92
C GLU A 52 5.12 12.41 -9.27
N LEU A 53 5.73 12.90 -10.35
CA LEU A 53 7.14 12.65 -10.65
C LEU A 53 8.01 13.65 -9.89
N ILE A 54 9.12 13.18 -9.33
CA ILE A 54 10.11 14.05 -8.67
C ILE A 54 10.91 14.77 -9.76
N VAL A 55 10.79 16.09 -9.83
CA VAL A 55 11.49 16.94 -10.82
C VAL A 55 12.68 17.69 -10.23
N ASP A 56 12.76 17.81 -8.90
CA ASP A 56 13.95 18.33 -8.19
C ASP A 56 14.36 17.38 -7.04
N PRO A 57 15.04 16.25 -7.37
CA PRO A 57 15.53 15.28 -6.38
C PRO A 57 16.47 15.89 -5.35
N LYS A 58 17.20 16.95 -5.72
CA LYS A 58 18.19 17.59 -4.84
C LYS A 58 17.52 18.43 -3.76
N ALA A 59 16.53 19.24 -4.12
CA ALA A 59 15.75 20.00 -3.14
C ALA A 59 15.00 19.05 -2.19
N LEU A 60 14.42 17.97 -2.74
CA LEU A 60 13.77 16.94 -1.95
C LEU A 60 14.76 16.24 -1.01
N GLY A 61 15.92 15.82 -1.49
CA GLY A 61 16.97 15.17 -0.68
C GLY A 61 17.48 16.06 0.45
N GLN A 62 17.56 17.37 0.25
CA GLN A 62 17.89 18.33 1.32
C GLN A 62 16.80 18.38 2.41
N ALA A 63 15.53 18.38 2.02
CA ALA A 63 14.41 18.34 2.97
C ALA A 63 14.38 17.02 3.76
N ILE A 64 14.59 15.88 3.10
CA ILE A 64 14.70 14.57 3.75
C ILE A 64 15.86 14.58 4.74
N LYS A 65 17.03 15.10 4.35
CA LYS A 65 18.22 15.17 5.21
C LYS A 65 17.99 16.01 6.46
N ALA A 66 17.28 17.14 6.33
CA ALA A 66 16.88 17.97 7.46
C ALA A 66 15.94 17.20 8.40
N LEU A 67 14.90 16.56 7.85
CA LEU A 67 13.95 15.74 8.60
C LEU A 67 14.64 14.61 9.38
N LEU A 68 15.57 13.89 8.76
CA LEU A 68 16.33 12.81 9.42
C LEU A 68 17.12 13.33 10.62
N ALA A 69 17.75 14.50 10.50
CA ALA A 69 18.52 15.11 11.57
C ALA A 69 17.62 15.55 12.74
N GLU A 70 16.47 16.16 12.44
CA GLU A 70 15.48 16.59 13.44
C GLU A 70 14.82 15.41 14.16
N SER A 71 14.57 14.32 13.43
CA SER A 71 13.92 13.09 13.95
C SER A 71 14.88 12.20 14.74
N GLY A 72 16.16 12.54 14.82
CA GLY A 72 17.18 11.78 15.55
C GLY A 72 17.54 10.44 14.90
N VAL A 73 17.24 10.26 13.62
CA VAL A 73 17.50 9.03 12.87
C VAL A 73 19.00 8.88 12.64
N LYS A 74 19.54 7.69 12.92
CA LYS A 74 20.99 7.42 12.83
C LYS A 74 21.33 6.48 11.69
N THR A 75 20.39 5.62 11.34
CA THR A 75 20.51 4.60 10.31
C THR A 75 20.51 5.21 8.92
N LYS A 76 21.24 4.57 8.00
CA LYS A 76 21.28 4.97 6.59
C LYS A 76 20.53 4.02 5.65
N LYS A 77 20.38 2.74 6.02
CA LYS A 77 19.53 1.78 5.30
C LYS A 77 18.08 2.29 5.31
N CYS A 78 17.47 2.39 4.15
CA CYS A 78 16.15 2.97 3.97
C CYS A 78 15.30 2.14 3.02
N VAL A 79 14.05 1.94 3.39
CA VAL A 79 12.97 1.51 2.50
C VAL A 79 12.08 2.71 2.25
N SER A 80 11.76 2.98 0.99
CA SER A 80 10.81 4.02 0.59
C SER A 80 9.62 3.37 -0.11
N SER A 81 8.54 4.11 -0.30
CA SER A 81 7.41 3.65 -1.13
C SER A 81 7.20 4.51 -2.36
N VAL A 82 6.57 3.89 -3.35
CA VAL A 82 5.77 4.56 -4.39
C VAL A 82 4.31 4.17 -4.19
N SER A 83 3.39 4.93 -4.79
CA SER A 83 1.98 4.56 -4.76
C SER A 83 1.27 4.76 -6.10
N GLY A 84 0.08 4.16 -6.18
CA GLY A 84 -0.74 4.02 -7.35
C GLY A 84 -1.00 5.37 -8.00
N SER A 85 -0.58 5.47 -9.24
CA SER A 85 -0.83 6.63 -10.11
C SER A 85 -0.88 6.15 -11.55
N SER A 86 -0.87 7.06 -12.51
CA SER A 86 -0.69 6.67 -13.92
C SER A 86 0.66 5.97 -14.18
N GLN A 87 1.63 6.09 -13.27
CA GLN A 87 2.99 5.56 -13.40
C GLN A 87 3.24 4.27 -12.62
N VAL A 88 2.33 3.85 -11.73
CA VAL A 88 2.43 2.63 -10.92
C VAL A 88 1.14 1.81 -11.02
N VAL A 89 1.25 0.55 -11.42
CA VAL A 89 0.13 -0.39 -11.55
C VAL A 89 0.33 -1.54 -10.59
N VAL A 90 -0.64 -1.77 -9.70
CA VAL A 90 -0.65 -2.92 -8.78
C VAL A 90 -1.94 -3.70 -9.01
N ARG A 91 -1.82 -4.99 -9.34
CA ARG A 91 -2.96 -5.84 -9.72
C ARG A 91 -2.76 -7.28 -9.28
N VAL A 92 -3.87 -7.95 -9.02
CA VAL A 92 -3.89 -9.42 -8.91
C VAL A 92 -4.28 -10.00 -10.27
N ILE A 93 -3.43 -10.83 -10.84
CA ILE A 93 -3.66 -11.54 -12.12
C ILE A 93 -3.68 -13.05 -11.88
N SER A 94 -4.48 -13.77 -12.65
CA SER A 94 -4.49 -15.25 -12.63
C SER A 94 -3.69 -15.75 -13.83
N VAL A 95 -2.73 -16.63 -13.58
CA VAL A 95 -1.92 -17.29 -14.62
C VAL A 95 -1.92 -18.80 -14.41
N PRO A 96 -1.59 -19.62 -15.43
CA PRO A 96 -1.42 -21.06 -15.24
C PRO A 96 -0.39 -21.36 -14.16
N LYS A 97 -0.65 -22.39 -13.34
CA LYS A 97 0.27 -22.81 -12.29
C LYS A 97 1.56 -23.36 -12.91
N MET A 98 2.69 -22.77 -12.52
CA MET A 98 4.01 -23.09 -13.04
C MET A 98 5.07 -22.95 -11.94
N ASN A 99 6.30 -23.36 -12.22
CA ASN A 99 7.41 -23.15 -11.28
C ASN A 99 7.90 -21.69 -11.34
N GLN A 100 8.78 -21.31 -10.40
CA GLN A 100 9.23 -19.92 -10.27
C GLN A 100 10.02 -19.41 -11.49
N ASP A 101 10.84 -20.25 -12.11
CA ASP A 101 11.64 -19.86 -13.29
C ASP A 101 10.75 -19.67 -14.52
N GLU A 102 9.83 -20.60 -14.75
CA GLU A 102 8.80 -20.51 -15.80
C GLU A 102 7.92 -19.27 -15.58
N LEU A 103 7.62 -18.97 -14.31
CA LEU A 103 6.83 -17.81 -13.96
C LEU A 103 7.56 -16.52 -14.30
N ALA A 104 8.83 -16.38 -13.94
CA ALA A 104 9.62 -15.20 -14.24
C ALA A 104 9.66 -14.89 -15.75
N GLU A 105 9.83 -15.93 -16.59
CA GLU A 105 9.78 -15.78 -18.04
C GLU A 105 8.38 -15.41 -18.55
N THR A 106 7.33 -16.02 -17.99
CA THR A 106 5.94 -15.73 -18.35
C THR A 106 5.54 -14.31 -18.00
N MET A 107 5.98 -13.82 -16.84
CA MET A 107 5.64 -12.49 -16.35
C MET A 107 6.18 -11.37 -17.23
N LYS A 108 7.35 -11.56 -17.88
CA LYS A 108 7.89 -10.63 -18.87
C LYS A 108 6.88 -10.35 -20.01
N TRP A 109 6.14 -11.38 -20.43
CA TRP A 109 5.11 -11.26 -21.46
C TRP A 109 3.77 -10.77 -20.91
N GLU A 110 3.39 -11.19 -19.71
CA GLU A 110 2.12 -10.78 -19.10
C GLU A 110 2.11 -9.28 -18.77
N VAL A 111 3.25 -8.69 -18.44
CA VAL A 111 3.37 -7.24 -18.23
C VAL A 111 2.95 -6.44 -19.45
N GLU A 112 3.33 -6.85 -20.67
CA GLU A 112 2.94 -6.15 -21.90
C GLU A 112 1.42 -6.07 -22.10
N ARG A 113 0.68 -7.01 -21.53
CA ARG A 113 -0.78 -7.12 -21.66
C ARG A 113 -1.53 -6.32 -20.61
N HIS A 114 -0.90 -6.06 -19.47
CA HIS A 114 -1.54 -5.48 -18.29
C HIS A 114 -1.20 -4.00 -18.07
N VAL A 115 -0.15 -3.51 -18.73
CA VAL A 115 0.43 -2.19 -18.50
C VAL A 115 0.10 -1.23 -19.65
N PRO A 116 -0.41 -0.01 -19.36
CA PRO A 116 -0.83 0.95 -20.39
C PRO A 116 0.34 1.78 -20.99
N PHE A 117 1.59 1.44 -20.66
CA PHE A 117 2.81 2.11 -21.11
C PHE A 117 3.82 1.10 -21.68
N SER A 118 4.84 1.60 -22.39
CA SER A 118 5.81 0.73 -23.08
C SER A 118 6.59 -0.13 -22.07
N PRO A 119 6.64 -1.46 -22.22
CA PRO A 119 7.32 -2.37 -21.29
C PRO A 119 8.84 -2.14 -21.25
N GLN A 120 9.42 -1.43 -22.23
CA GLN A 120 10.86 -1.13 -22.28
C GLN A 120 11.30 -0.03 -21.29
N GLU A 121 10.35 0.65 -20.65
CA GLU A 121 10.61 1.77 -19.73
C GLU A 121 10.03 1.49 -18.34
N VAL A 122 9.89 0.21 -17.99
CA VAL A 122 9.27 -0.22 -16.74
C VAL A 122 10.23 -1.08 -15.95
N VAL A 123 10.19 -0.90 -14.65
CA VAL A 123 10.57 -1.98 -13.74
C VAL A 123 9.28 -2.79 -13.56
N MET A 124 9.36 -4.13 -13.50
CA MET A 124 8.25 -5.02 -13.13
C MET A 124 8.60 -5.98 -12.00
N ASP A 125 7.55 -6.51 -11.37
CA ASP A 125 7.70 -7.40 -10.24
C ASP A 125 6.43 -8.19 -9.86
N PHE A 126 6.54 -9.44 -9.40
CA PHE A 126 5.41 -10.29 -9.06
C PHE A 126 5.57 -11.29 -7.88
N GLN A 127 4.43 -11.68 -7.27
CA GLN A 127 4.33 -12.69 -6.22
C GLN A 127 3.17 -13.64 -6.36
N PRO A 128 3.43 -14.95 -6.26
CA PRO A 128 2.39 -15.94 -6.01
C PRO A 128 1.61 -15.68 -4.71
N LEU A 129 0.31 -15.42 -4.82
CA LEU A 129 -0.57 -15.26 -3.67
C LEU A 129 -1.04 -16.62 -3.16
N ASN A 130 -0.69 -16.95 -1.91
CA ASN A 130 -1.19 -18.14 -1.23
C ASN A 130 -2.52 -17.86 -0.54
N LEU A 131 -3.58 -17.70 -1.34
CA LEU A 131 -4.90 -17.39 -0.80
C LEU A 131 -5.47 -18.60 -0.02
N PRO A 132 -5.99 -18.39 1.21
CA PRO A 132 -6.62 -19.46 2.00
C PRO A 132 -7.82 -20.12 1.31
N SER A 133 -8.46 -19.39 0.39
CA SER A 133 -9.61 -19.82 -0.41
C SER A 133 -9.22 -20.54 -1.70
N ALA A 134 -7.92 -20.60 -2.06
CA ALA A 134 -7.46 -21.22 -3.29
C ALA A 134 -7.62 -22.75 -3.25
N ASP A 135 -8.14 -23.33 -4.33
CA ASP A 135 -8.19 -24.79 -4.50
C ASP A 135 -6.78 -25.31 -4.82
N PRO A 136 -6.17 -26.19 -4.00
CA PRO A 136 -4.84 -26.74 -4.27
C PRO A 136 -4.74 -27.50 -5.60
N ALA A 137 -5.87 -27.99 -6.12
CA ALA A 137 -5.98 -28.68 -7.40
C ALA A 137 -6.25 -27.74 -8.60
N ALA A 138 -6.35 -26.43 -8.37
CA ALA A 138 -6.51 -25.45 -9.43
C ALA A 138 -5.32 -25.50 -10.41
N SER A 139 -5.64 -25.39 -11.70
CA SER A 139 -4.65 -25.26 -12.77
C SER A 139 -4.08 -23.85 -12.90
N GLU A 140 -4.62 -22.90 -12.15
CA GLU A 140 -4.23 -21.50 -12.13
C GLU A 140 -3.71 -21.11 -10.74
N MET A 141 -2.90 -20.05 -10.70
CA MET A 141 -2.37 -19.41 -9.50
C MET A 141 -2.58 -17.90 -9.61
N ASP A 142 -2.94 -17.28 -8.49
CA ASP A 142 -3.07 -15.83 -8.40
C ASP A 142 -1.71 -15.20 -8.11
N ILE A 143 -1.46 -14.05 -8.72
CA ILE A 143 -0.21 -13.32 -8.63
C ILE A 143 -0.46 -11.85 -8.37
N LEU A 144 0.15 -11.30 -7.33
CA LEU A 144 0.24 -9.86 -7.15
C LEU A 144 1.36 -9.33 -8.05
N LEU A 145 1.00 -8.56 -9.07
CA LEU A 145 1.90 -7.88 -9.98
C LEU A 145 1.98 -6.39 -9.60
N ALA A 146 3.18 -5.89 -9.42
CA ALA A 146 3.47 -4.47 -9.35
C ALA A 146 4.29 -4.08 -10.60
N VAL A 147 3.96 -2.94 -11.21
CA VAL A 147 4.73 -2.36 -12.33
C VAL A 147 4.90 -0.86 -12.10
N ALA A 148 6.10 -0.32 -12.29
CA ALA A 148 6.38 1.10 -12.18
C ALA A 148 7.24 1.60 -13.35
N GLN A 149 7.03 2.85 -13.78
CA GLN A 149 7.93 3.46 -14.77
C GLN A 149 9.33 3.66 -14.19
N GLN A 150 10.36 3.30 -14.95
CA GLN A 150 11.76 3.41 -14.55
C GLN A 150 12.11 4.82 -14.05
N GLN A 151 11.66 5.86 -14.76
CA GLN A 151 11.95 7.25 -14.41
C GLN A 151 11.42 7.65 -13.02
N LEU A 152 10.28 7.08 -12.60
CA LEU A 152 9.73 7.31 -11.26
C LEU A 152 10.65 6.73 -10.18
N ILE A 153 11.16 5.52 -10.41
CA ILE A 153 12.07 4.82 -9.50
C ILE A 153 13.41 5.53 -9.43
N ASP A 154 13.99 5.88 -10.58
CA ASP A 154 15.29 6.57 -10.66
C ASP A 154 15.29 7.90 -9.89
N SER A 155 14.24 8.71 -10.09
CA SER A 155 14.12 10.00 -9.41
C SER A 155 13.91 9.87 -7.88
N HIS A 156 13.23 8.80 -7.42
CA HIS A 156 13.14 8.46 -6.00
C HIS A 156 14.51 8.08 -5.43
N VAL A 157 15.22 7.16 -6.10
CA VAL A 157 16.55 6.70 -5.68
C VAL A 157 17.53 7.87 -5.63
N GLU A 158 17.53 8.75 -6.62
CA GLU A 158 18.36 9.95 -6.64
C GLU A 158 18.10 10.85 -5.42
N ALA A 159 16.83 11.11 -5.08
CA ALA A 159 16.47 11.92 -3.91
C ALA A 159 16.94 11.30 -2.58
N LEU A 160 16.85 9.97 -2.46
CA LEU A 160 17.33 9.23 -1.29
C LEU A 160 18.86 9.30 -1.16
N LEU A 161 19.58 9.16 -2.28
CA LEU A 161 21.04 9.28 -2.33
C LEU A 161 21.50 10.71 -1.98
N GLU A 162 20.82 11.74 -2.48
CA GLU A 162 21.06 13.15 -2.12
C GLU A 162 20.84 13.42 -0.62
N ALA A 163 19.89 12.72 0.00
CA ALA A 163 19.69 12.75 1.46
C ALA A 163 20.80 12.03 2.25
N GLY A 164 21.67 11.28 1.57
CA GLY A 164 22.72 10.46 2.16
C GLY A 164 22.17 9.18 2.81
N LEU A 165 21.05 8.67 2.30
CA LEU A 165 20.51 7.35 2.62
C LEU A 165 21.07 6.29 1.66
N LYS A 166 20.89 5.03 2.04
CA LYS A 166 21.16 3.84 1.23
C LYS A 166 19.83 3.14 0.99
N PRO A 167 19.18 3.32 -0.18
CA PRO A 167 17.97 2.61 -0.54
C PRO A 167 18.22 1.09 -0.52
N VAL A 168 17.35 0.34 0.14
CA VAL A 168 17.37 -1.14 0.18
C VAL A 168 16.21 -1.70 -0.64
N ALA A 169 15.04 -1.05 -0.57
CA ALA A 169 13.88 -1.43 -1.35
C ALA A 169 12.98 -0.22 -1.63
N ILE A 170 12.23 -0.30 -2.72
CA ILE A 170 11.10 0.58 -3.03
C ILE A 170 9.84 -0.28 -3.00
N ASP A 171 8.93 0.03 -2.08
CA ASP A 171 7.72 -0.74 -1.80
C ASP A 171 6.47 -0.02 -2.35
N VAL A 172 5.31 -0.67 -2.24
CA VAL A 172 4.01 -0.08 -2.52
C VAL A 172 3.35 0.38 -1.21
N GLU A 173 2.81 1.61 -1.18
CA GLU A 173 2.20 2.16 0.05
C GLU A 173 1.11 1.27 0.66
N SER A 174 0.28 0.60 -0.14
CA SER A 174 -0.79 -0.28 0.38
C SER A 174 -0.23 -1.44 1.22
N LEU A 175 0.85 -2.08 0.76
CA LEU A 175 1.51 -3.17 1.49
C LEU A 175 2.25 -2.64 2.71
N ALA A 176 2.89 -1.47 2.61
CA ALA A 176 3.48 -0.83 3.77
C ALA A 176 2.42 -0.52 4.84
N ALA A 177 1.30 0.08 4.47
CA ALA A 177 0.23 0.39 5.42
C ALA A 177 -0.34 -0.88 6.09
N SER A 178 -0.52 -1.98 5.36
CA SER A 178 -1.02 -3.24 5.93
C SER A 178 -0.07 -3.83 6.96
N ARG A 179 1.25 -3.77 6.72
CA ARG A 179 2.25 -4.24 7.69
C ARG A 179 2.08 -3.59 9.06
N ALA A 180 1.85 -2.28 9.10
CA ALA A 180 1.67 -1.54 10.35
C ALA A 180 0.29 -1.73 10.99
N LEU A 181 -0.76 -1.93 10.20
CA LEU A 181 -2.16 -1.90 10.65
C LEU A 181 -2.81 -3.28 10.82
N VAL A 182 -2.38 -4.26 10.03
CA VAL A 182 -2.98 -5.59 9.93
C VAL A 182 -2.04 -6.65 10.47
N GLU A 183 -0.78 -6.69 10.02
CA GLU A 183 0.15 -7.77 10.37
C GLU A 183 0.74 -7.59 11.77
N LEU A 184 1.09 -6.35 12.13
CA LEU A 184 1.65 -6.05 13.45
C LEU A 184 0.57 -5.88 14.54
N SER A 185 -0.71 -5.81 14.19
CA SER A 185 -1.76 -5.50 15.15
C SER A 185 -2.22 -6.72 15.94
N ASP A 186 -2.27 -6.59 17.27
CA ASP A 186 -2.78 -7.63 18.18
C ASP A 186 -4.32 -7.65 18.27
N ASN A 187 -5.02 -6.89 17.41
CA ASN A 187 -6.47 -6.73 17.45
C ASN A 187 -7.23 -7.81 16.65
N GLY A 188 -6.52 -8.80 16.10
CA GLY A 188 -7.08 -9.88 15.31
C GLY A 188 -7.33 -9.56 13.83
N ALA A 189 -6.99 -8.34 13.36
CA ALA A 189 -7.17 -7.93 11.96
C ALA A 189 -6.48 -8.87 10.96
N GLN A 190 -5.35 -9.49 11.36
CA GLN A 190 -4.65 -10.50 10.56
C GLN A 190 -5.50 -11.76 10.24
N ASN A 191 -6.64 -11.97 10.90
CA ASN A 191 -7.53 -13.12 10.64
C ASN A 191 -8.90 -12.68 10.06
N GLU A 192 -9.00 -11.42 9.63
CA GLU A 192 -10.22 -10.83 9.08
C GLU A 192 -10.01 -10.42 7.62
N THR A 193 -11.10 -10.08 6.94
CA THR A 193 -11.04 -9.32 5.69
C THR A 193 -11.12 -7.84 6.02
N VAL A 194 -10.05 -7.10 5.78
CA VAL A 194 -9.94 -5.69 6.18
C VAL A 194 -9.66 -4.83 4.96
N ALA A 195 -10.37 -3.72 4.83
CA ALA A 195 -9.99 -2.68 3.87
C ALA A 195 -9.09 -1.65 4.55
N VAL A 196 -7.99 -1.26 3.91
CA VAL A 196 -7.16 -0.13 4.33
C VAL A 196 -7.37 0.99 3.33
N VAL A 197 -7.78 2.16 3.82
CA VAL A 197 -8.02 3.37 3.04
C VAL A 197 -7.03 4.44 3.48
N ASN A 198 -6.07 4.79 2.63
CA ASN A 198 -5.11 5.87 2.84
C ASN A 198 -5.56 7.11 2.10
N ILE A 199 -6.09 8.11 2.82
CA ILE A 199 -6.49 9.40 2.23
C ILE A 199 -5.32 10.38 2.35
N GLY A 200 -4.56 10.47 1.27
CA GLY A 200 -3.43 11.37 1.11
C GLY A 200 -3.82 12.80 0.71
N ALA A 201 -2.83 13.57 0.28
CA ALA A 201 -3.04 14.94 -0.16
C ALA A 201 -3.65 15.01 -1.56
N THR A 202 -3.14 14.24 -2.51
CA THR A 202 -3.54 14.29 -3.93
C THR A 202 -4.32 13.08 -4.41
N ARG A 203 -4.29 11.96 -3.66
CA ARG A 203 -5.02 10.73 -3.96
C ARG A 203 -5.51 10.00 -2.71
N THR A 204 -6.42 9.07 -2.92
CA THR A 204 -6.84 8.08 -1.94
C THR A 204 -6.56 6.68 -2.47
N ASP A 205 -5.84 5.87 -1.68
CA ASP A 205 -5.54 4.48 -1.99
C ASP A 205 -6.43 3.55 -1.16
N LEU A 206 -6.95 2.50 -1.80
CA LEU A 206 -7.76 1.46 -1.15
C LEU A 206 -7.18 0.08 -1.49
N GLY A 207 -6.91 -0.71 -0.46
CA GLY A 207 -6.57 -2.13 -0.60
C GLY A 207 -7.44 -2.98 0.32
N VAL A 208 -7.94 -4.12 -0.16
CA VAL A 208 -8.61 -5.12 0.69
C VAL A 208 -7.66 -6.29 0.92
N PHE A 209 -7.51 -6.65 2.19
CA PHE A 209 -6.61 -7.66 2.69
C PHE A 209 -7.42 -8.80 3.29
N GLU A 210 -7.13 -10.04 2.90
CA GLU A 210 -7.70 -11.24 3.49
C GLU A 210 -6.60 -11.99 4.23
N ASN A 211 -6.74 -12.11 5.54
CA ASN A 211 -5.73 -12.70 6.40
C ASN A 211 -4.33 -12.06 6.25
N GLY A 212 -4.28 -10.73 6.09
CA GLY A 212 -3.05 -9.98 5.84
C GLY A 212 -2.59 -9.97 4.37
N ILE A 213 -3.17 -10.78 3.49
CA ILE A 213 -2.77 -10.86 2.08
C ILE A 213 -3.59 -9.88 1.24
N LEU A 214 -2.94 -9.03 0.44
CA LEU A 214 -3.62 -8.10 -0.46
C LEU A 214 -4.34 -8.84 -1.60
N THR A 215 -5.67 -8.95 -1.54
CA THR A 215 -6.49 -9.66 -2.54
C THR A 215 -7.16 -8.72 -3.55
N PHE A 216 -7.28 -7.44 -3.19
CA PHE A 216 -7.89 -6.43 -4.05
C PHE A 216 -7.19 -5.08 -3.91
N PRO A 217 -6.19 -4.79 -4.75
CA PRO A 217 -5.71 -3.43 -4.96
C PRO A 217 -6.72 -2.65 -5.81
N SER A 218 -7.39 -1.67 -5.20
CA SER A 218 -8.28 -0.78 -5.95
C SER A 218 -7.46 0.17 -6.83
N PRO A 219 -7.96 0.57 -8.01
CA PRO A 219 -7.45 1.75 -8.69
C PRO A 219 -7.44 2.98 -7.76
N PRO A 220 -6.47 3.89 -7.91
CA PRO A 220 -6.37 5.09 -7.07
C PRO A 220 -7.58 6.01 -7.29
N ILE A 221 -8.09 6.57 -6.21
CA ILE A 221 -9.25 7.47 -6.19
C ILE A 221 -8.75 8.92 -6.19
N GLY A 222 -9.24 9.73 -7.11
CA GLY A 222 -8.83 11.14 -7.30
C GLY A 222 -9.43 12.14 -6.30
N VAL A 223 -10.27 11.67 -5.36
CA VAL A 223 -10.81 12.49 -4.28
C VAL A 223 -9.91 12.36 -3.05
N ALA A 224 -9.26 13.45 -2.67
CA ALA A 224 -8.23 13.47 -1.63
C ALA A 224 -8.18 14.82 -0.90
N GLY A 225 -7.20 14.99 0.01
CA GLY A 225 -7.06 16.18 0.86
C GLY A 225 -7.07 17.53 0.13
N ILE A 226 -6.54 17.61 -1.09
CA ILE A 226 -6.47 18.83 -1.90
C ILE A 226 -7.85 19.29 -2.39
N ASN A 227 -8.79 18.37 -2.61
CA ASN A 227 -10.16 18.70 -2.99
C ASN A 227 -10.85 19.49 -1.87
N PHE A 228 -10.68 19.05 -0.61
CA PHE A 228 -11.17 19.77 0.57
C PHE A 228 -10.58 21.18 0.67
N THR A 229 -9.26 21.30 0.52
CA THR A 229 -8.54 22.58 0.61
C THR A 229 -9.01 23.57 -0.46
N ARG A 230 -9.23 23.09 -1.68
CA ARG A 230 -9.72 23.91 -2.79
C ARG A 230 -11.12 24.43 -2.56
N GLU A 231 -12.05 23.60 -2.10
CA GLU A 231 -13.41 24.05 -1.77
C GLU A 231 -13.42 25.10 -0.65
N ILE A 232 -12.57 24.94 0.37
CA ILE A 232 -12.41 25.93 1.45
C ILE A 232 -11.85 27.25 0.90
N SER A 233 -10.81 27.18 0.06
CA SER A 233 -10.20 28.35 -0.60
C SER A 233 -11.23 29.13 -1.40
N GLU A 234 -12.04 28.44 -2.21
CA GLU A 234 -13.09 29.06 -3.04
C GLU A 234 -14.22 29.66 -2.20
N ALA A 235 -14.71 28.91 -1.20
CA ALA A 235 -15.81 29.35 -0.33
C ALA A 235 -15.44 30.56 0.54
N MET A 236 -14.18 30.66 0.97
CA MET A 236 -13.70 31.70 1.89
C MET A 236 -12.87 32.79 1.21
N GLY A 237 -12.56 32.65 -0.08
CA GLY A 237 -11.74 33.60 -0.83
C GLY A 237 -10.29 33.71 -0.33
N GLN A 238 -9.73 32.59 0.13
CA GLN A 238 -8.40 32.50 0.73
C GLN A 238 -7.39 31.82 -0.22
N THR A 239 -6.10 31.95 0.07
CA THR A 239 -5.07 31.19 -0.66
C THR A 239 -5.18 29.68 -0.32
N LEU A 240 -4.59 28.80 -1.14
CA LEU A 240 -4.58 27.36 -0.83
C LEU A 240 -3.82 27.05 0.47
N GLU A 241 -2.77 27.82 0.78
CA GLU A 241 -2.00 27.68 2.01
C GLU A 241 -2.86 28.04 3.25
N ASP A 242 -3.54 29.19 3.21
CA ASP A 242 -4.45 29.62 4.28
C ASP A 242 -5.65 28.67 4.42
N ALA A 243 -6.16 28.15 3.30
CA ALA A 243 -7.24 27.19 3.29
C ALA A 243 -6.81 25.84 3.88
N GLU A 244 -5.56 25.43 3.69
CA GLU A 244 -5.02 24.20 4.30
C GLU A 244 -4.93 24.34 5.83
N ILE A 245 -4.50 25.51 6.31
CA ILE A 245 -4.50 25.83 7.75
C ILE A 245 -5.94 25.79 8.27
N THR A 246 -6.87 26.45 7.58
CA THR A 246 -8.30 26.48 7.93
C THR A 246 -8.91 25.08 7.94
N LYS A 247 -8.55 24.21 6.97
CA LYS A 247 -8.97 22.81 6.94
C LYS A 247 -8.53 22.07 8.19
N ARG A 248 -7.26 22.20 8.57
CA ARG A 248 -6.70 21.53 9.74
C ARG A 248 -7.30 22.02 11.07
N GLU A 249 -7.70 23.28 11.14
CA GLU A 249 -8.25 23.88 12.36
C GLU A 249 -9.76 23.65 12.52
N TYR A 250 -10.53 23.74 11.43
CA TYR A 250 -12.01 23.85 11.50
C TYR A 250 -12.76 22.78 10.72
N ALA A 251 -12.11 21.96 9.88
CA ALA A 251 -12.82 20.90 9.17
C ALA A 251 -13.27 19.82 10.15
N ALA A 252 -14.57 19.52 10.13
CA ALA A 252 -15.17 18.41 10.86
C ALA A 252 -16.45 18.01 10.15
N VAL A 253 -16.85 16.74 10.26
CA VAL A 253 -18.11 16.25 9.70
C VAL A 253 -19.24 16.46 10.69
N ASN A 254 -20.30 17.17 10.26
CA ASN A 254 -21.54 17.30 11.04
C ASN A 254 -22.49 16.14 10.76
N LEU A 255 -22.60 15.23 11.72
CA LEU A 255 -23.46 14.04 11.62
C LEU A 255 -24.96 14.38 11.62
N SER A 256 -25.38 15.52 12.17
CA SER A 256 -26.79 15.92 12.19
C SER A 256 -27.30 16.40 10.82
N GLY A 257 -26.41 16.92 9.98
CA GLY A 257 -26.77 17.48 8.67
C GLY A 257 -27.10 16.41 7.61
N PHE A 258 -26.52 15.22 7.74
CA PHE A 258 -26.75 14.12 6.78
C PHE A 258 -27.95 13.24 7.15
N GLN A 259 -28.28 13.12 8.45
CA GLN A 259 -29.49 12.41 8.89
C GLN A 259 -30.78 13.07 8.40
N ALA A 260 -30.78 14.38 8.14
CA ALA A 260 -31.96 15.12 7.68
C ALA A 260 -32.31 14.91 6.19
N ALA A 261 -31.40 14.34 5.38
CA ALA A 261 -31.66 14.08 3.96
C ALA A 261 -32.38 12.75 3.69
N GLN A 262 -32.67 11.96 4.74
CA GLN A 262 -33.41 10.70 4.67
C GLN A 262 -34.81 10.77 5.33
N GLU A 263 -35.37 11.95 5.56
CA GLU A 263 -36.82 12.04 5.79
C GLU A 263 -37.54 11.93 4.44
N PRO A 264 -38.54 11.03 4.30
CA PRO A 264 -39.28 10.92 3.05
C PRO A 264 -39.98 12.25 2.78
N ASP A 265 -39.66 12.86 1.64
CA ASP A 265 -40.37 14.02 1.13
C ASP A 265 -41.88 13.69 1.10
N ASP A 266 -42.65 14.35 1.97
CA ASP A 266 -44.09 14.17 2.16
C ASP A 266 -44.86 14.86 1.00
N THR A 267 -44.31 14.79 -0.21
CA THR A 267 -44.98 15.20 -1.42
C THR A 267 -45.92 14.08 -1.87
N PRO A 268 -47.23 14.33 -2.00
CA PRO A 268 -48.17 13.29 -2.40
C PRO A 268 -47.84 12.85 -3.83
N ALA A 269 -47.60 11.55 -4.00
CA ALA A 269 -47.32 10.93 -5.28
C ALA A 269 -48.39 11.31 -6.33
N PRO A 270 -48.00 11.64 -7.58
CA PRO A 270 -48.97 11.88 -8.64
C PRO A 270 -49.76 10.60 -8.93
N PRO A 271 -51.05 10.72 -9.32
CA PRO A 271 -51.91 9.55 -9.49
C PRO A 271 -51.43 8.67 -10.66
N PRO A 272 -51.67 7.35 -10.59
CA PRO A 272 -51.20 6.41 -11.59
C PRO A 272 -51.92 6.65 -12.92
N VAL A 273 -51.13 6.81 -13.98
CA VAL A 273 -51.66 6.88 -15.35
C VAL A 273 -52.01 5.46 -15.79
N ALA A 274 -53.28 5.24 -16.13
CA ALA A 274 -53.79 3.94 -16.54
C ALA A 274 -53.17 3.49 -17.87
N GLU A 275 -52.65 2.26 -17.88
CA GLU A 275 -52.32 1.53 -19.10
C GLU A 275 -53.57 1.40 -19.98
N THR A 276 -53.50 1.87 -21.22
CA THR A 276 -54.44 1.49 -22.27
C THR A 276 -53.71 0.64 -23.28
N THR A 277 -53.88 -0.67 -23.14
CA THR A 277 -53.60 -1.64 -24.20
C THR A 277 -54.55 -1.41 -25.37
N VAL A 278 -54.02 -1.23 -26.58
CA VAL A 278 -54.78 -1.45 -27.82
C VAL A 278 -54.03 -2.44 -28.68
N PHE A 279 -54.77 -3.46 -29.11
CA PHE A 279 -54.40 -4.67 -29.81
C PHE A 279 -53.84 -4.46 -31.23
N ASP A 280 -53.03 -5.46 -31.61
CA ASP A 280 -52.63 -5.98 -32.93
C ASP A 280 -53.59 -5.74 -34.13
N THR A 281 -53.04 -5.44 -35.32
CA THR A 281 -53.32 -6.16 -36.60
C THR A 281 -52.52 -5.62 -37.82
N VAL A 282 -51.57 -6.43 -38.28
CA VAL A 282 -51.17 -6.91 -39.66
C VAL A 282 -51.36 -6.04 -40.94
N PHE A 283 -50.36 -6.22 -41.85
CA PHE A 283 -50.26 -5.94 -43.32
C PHE A 283 -49.85 -4.50 -43.69
N THR A 284 -48.84 -4.20 -44.53
CA THR A 284 -48.35 -4.83 -45.78
C THR A 284 -46.99 -4.21 -46.14
N ALA A 285 -46.09 -4.94 -46.82
CA ALA A 285 -44.84 -4.41 -47.40
C ALA A 285 -45.10 -3.48 -48.60
N PRO A 286 -44.08 -2.68 -48.99
CA PRO A 286 -43.73 -2.67 -50.41
C PRO A 286 -42.22 -2.85 -50.67
N THR A 287 -41.99 -3.57 -51.75
CA THR A 287 -40.77 -3.82 -52.52
C THR A 287 -40.17 -2.56 -53.16
N ASP A 288 -38.84 -2.47 -53.17
CA ASP A 288 -38.05 -1.92 -54.31
C ASP A 288 -36.58 -2.38 -54.15
N THR A 289 -36.06 -3.33 -54.95
CA THR A 289 -35.25 -3.19 -56.19
C THR A 289 -34.20 -2.06 -56.11
N THR A 290 -32.88 -2.22 -56.29
CA THR A 290 -32.07 -2.99 -57.28
C THR A 290 -30.57 -2.96 -56.81
N PRO A 291 -29.66 -3.80 -57.35
CA PRO A 291 -28.37 -4.19 -56.76
C PRO A 291 -27.10 -3.62 -57.46
N ALA A 292 -25.92 -3.88 -56.89
CA ALA A 292 -24.60 -3.78 -57.55
C ALA A 292 -23.56 -4.70 -56.85
N PRO A 293 -22.50 -5.17 -57.55
CA PRO A 293 -22.26 -6.61 -57.72
C PRO A 293 -21.03 -7.21 -57.03
N GLU A 294 -21.01 -8.54 -57.06
CA GLU A 294 -19.97 -9.51 -56.75
C GLU A 294 -18.69 -9.36 -57.61
N ALA A 295 -17.55 -9.74 -57.03
CA ALA A 295 -16.46 -10.38 -57.76
C ALA A 295 -15.68 -11.30 -56.81
N GLU A 296 -15.94 -12.61 -56.93
CA GLU A 296 -15.05 -13.67 -56.49
C GLU A 296 -13.82 -13.74 -57.41
N THR A 297 -12.67 -14.09 -56.83
CA THR A 297 -11.72 -14.99 -57.49
C THR A 297 -11.01 -15.83 -56.43
N ALA A 298 -11.22 -17.15 -56.54
CA ALA A 298 -10.44 -18.18 -55.87
C ALA A 298 -9.06 -18.34 -56.55
N PHE A 299 -8.04 -18.68 -55.76
CA PHE A 299 -6.83 -19.34 -56.27
C PHE A 299 -6.30 -20.32 -55.21
N ASP A 300 -6.07 -21.55 -55.67
CA ASP A 300 -5.65 -22.75 -54.94
C ASP A 300 -4.21 -23.13 -55.34
N LEU A 301 -3.61 -23.98 -54.50
CA LEU A 301 -2.46 -24.89 -54.66
C LEU A 301 -1.14 -24.48 -53.98
N GLY A 302 -0.68 -25.39 -53.10
CA GLY A 302 0.76 -25.66 -52.96
C GLY A 302 1.23 -26.17 -51.61
N ASP A 303 1.14 -27.49 -51.42
CA ASP A 303 1.84 -28.29 -50.40
C ASP A 303 3.38 -28.21 -50.56
N SER A 304 4.12 -28.08 -49.44
CA SER A 304 5.48 -28.60 -49.34
C SER A 304 5.90 -28.81 -47.88
N THR A 305 6.15 -30.08 -47.58
CA THR A 305 6.88 -30.66 -46.44
C THR A 305 8.24 -30.00 -46.17
N GLY A 306 8.56 -29.78 -44.89
CA GLY A 306 9.90 -29.50 -44.39
C GLY A 306 10.03 -30.03 -42.96
N GLN A 307 11.02 -30.89 -42.77
CA GLN A 307 11.26 -31.78 -41.63
C GLN A 307 12.43 -31.24 -40.79
N ASP A 308 12.66 -31.89 -39.63
CA ASP A 308 13.85 -31.85 -38.76
C ASP A 308 13.80 -30.76 -37.67
N ASP A 309 14.23 -30.96 -36.42
CA ASP A 309 14.71 -32.07 -35.58
C ASP A 309 14.97 -31.34 -34.24
N PHE A 310 14.70 -31.89 -33.04
CA PHE A 310 15.56 -31.63 -31.86
C PHE A 310 15.27 -32.58 -30.70
N LEU A 311 16.34 -32.79 -29.94
CA LEU A 311 16.72 -33.95 -29.14
C LEU A 311 16.10 -33.98 -27.74
N ALA A 312 15.93 -35.20 -27.22
CA ALA A 312 15.61 -35.49 -25.83
C ALA A 312 16.86 -35.70 -24.97
N ALA A 313 16.87 -35.12 -23.78
CA ALA A 313 17.63 -35.50 -22.57
C ALA A 313 17.06 -34.65 -21.40
N GLU A 314 17.10 -35.00 -20.12
CA GLU A 314 17.11 -36.24 -19.35
C GLU A 314 16.64 -35.76 -17.95
N ALA A 315 15.78 -36.52 -17.28
CA ALA A 315 15.08 -36.09 -16.06
C ALA A 315 16.01 -36.10 -14.82
N ALA A 316 15.92 -35.05 -14.01
CA ALA A 316 16.39 -35.01 -12.61
C ALA A 316 15.20 -35.10 -11.64
N ASP A 317 15.43 -35.78 -10.52
CA ASP A 317 14.48 -36.26 -9.50
C ASP A 317 13.79 -35.12 -8.70
N PRO A 318 12.46 -35.13 -8.47
CA PRO A 318 11.69 -33.96 -8.03
C PRO A 318 11.32 -33.96 -6.53
N ASN A 319 12.21 -34.36 -5.62
CA ASN A 319 11.91 -34.36 -4.18
C ASN A 319 13.07 -33.88 -3.30
N GLU A 320 13.26 -32.58 -3.21
CA GLU A 320 13.72 -31.90 -1.99
C GLU A 320 13.68 -30.38 -2.22
N PHE A 321 12.61 -29.68 -1.81
CA PHE A 321 12.66 -28.53 -0.88
C PHE A 321 11.29 -27.88 -0.70
N MET A 322 11.08 -27.25 0.46
CA MET A 322 9.82 -26.73 0.97
C MET A 322 9.52 -25.30 0.49
N PRO A 323 8.22 -24.91 0.40
CA PRO A 323 7.80 -23.61 -0.12
C PRO A 323 8.08 -22.46 0.86
N THR A 324 8.37 -21.26 0.33
CA THR A 324 8.37 -19.99 1.08
C THR A 324 7.58 -18.92 0.34
N ASP A 325 7.05 -17.97 1.10
CA ASP A 325 5.79 -17.23 0.91
C ASP A 325 5.99 -15.79 0.38
N ASP A 326 7.11 -15.53 -0.31
CA ASP A 326 7.66 -14.16 -0.33
C ASP A 326 7.54 -13.40 -1.65
N GLY A 327 6.71 -12.36 -1.56
CA GLY A 327 6.42 -11.17 -2.39
C GLY A 327 7.15 -10.86 -3.72
N PRO A 328 6.57 -9.92 -4.50
CA PRO A 328 7.23 -9.37 -5.68
C PRO A 328 8.48 -8.58 -5.21
N MET A 329 9.68 -8.75 -5.84
CA MET A 329 10.61 -7.61 -6.15
C MET A 329 11.08 -7.32 -7.62
N PHE A 330 11.28 -6.01 -7.90
CA PHE A 330 11.70 -5.38 -9.14
C PHE A 330 13.24 -5.33 -9.33
N ASP A 331 13.77 -5.96 -10.39
CA ASP A 331 15.22 -6.00 -10.69
C ASP A 331 15.72 -4.88 -11.62
N LEU A 332 16.93 -4.37 -11.35
CA LEU A 332 17.70 -3.50 -12.24
C LEU A 332 19.12 -4.02 -12.43
N ASP A 333 19.30 -4.93 -13.40
CA ASP A 333 20.58 -5.10 -14.10
C ASP A 333 20.35 -5.49 -15.57
N ASP A 334 20.50 -4.52 -16.47
CA ASP A 334 20.86 -4.76 -17.87
C ASP A 334 22.02 -3.82 -18.20
N GLY A 335 23.22 -4.23 -17.79
CA GLY A 335 24.47 -3.61 -18.21
C GLY A 335 24.70 -3.70 -19.71
N ALA A 336 24.31 -2.65 -20.45
CA ALA A 336 24.74 -2.41 -21.83
C ALA A 336 25.20 -0.94 -22.04
N GLY A 337 26.44 -0.64 -21.62
CA GLY A 337 27.18 0.56 -22.01
C GLY A 337 28.56 0.18 -22.59
N PRO A 338 29.11 0.90 -23.60
CA PRO A 338 30.23 0.42 -24.40
C PRO A 338 31.59 0.53 -23.69
N SER A 339 32.47 -0.42 -24.05
CA SER A 339 33.79 -0.71 -23.49
C SER A 339 34.87 0.34 -23.78
N PHE A 340 35.80 0.50 -22.83
CA PHE A 340 37.13 1.07 -23.04
C PHE A 340 38.20 0.07 -22.57
N ASP A 341 39.08 -0.31 -23.51
CA ASP A 341 40.17 -1.27 -23.35
C ASP A 341 41.29 -0.76 -22.43
N LEU A 342 41.72 -1.59 -21.47
CA LEU A 342 43.07 -1.59 -20.92
C LEU A 342 43.56 -3.03 -20.66
N ASP A 343 44.41 -3.50 -21.58
CA ASP A 343 45.11 -4.79 -21.58
C ASP A 343 46.37 -4.75 -20.69
N SER A 344 46.54 -5.70 -19.75
CA SER A 344 47.81 -6.40 -19.43
C SER A 344 47.66 -7.38 -18.23
N GLY A 345 47.79 -8.70 -18.49
CA GLY A 345 47.52 -9.85 -17.59
C GLY A 345 48.49 -10.13 -16.41
N PRO A 346 48.61 -11.37 -15.85
CA PRO A 346 48.24 -12.69 -16.39
C PRO A 346 47.28 -13.58 -15.55
N SER A 347 46.80 -14.64 -16.22
CA SER A 347 45.86 -15.72 -15.86
C SER A 347 46.25 -16.65 -14.69
N PHE A 348 45.28 -17.11 -13.89
CA PHE A 348 45.13 -18.46 -13.27
C PHE A 348 43.68 -18.58 -12.74
N ASP A 349 42.78 -19.31 -13.41
CA ASP A 349 42.34 -20.72 -13.21
C ASP A 349 41.16 -20.86 -12.22
N LEU A 350 40.05 -21.41 -12.73
CA LEU A 350 38.71 -21.46 -12.15
C LEU A 350 38.54 -22.65 -11.19
N GLY A 351 37.83 -22.43 -10.09
CA GLY A 351 37.37 -23.48 -9.17
C GLY A 351 35.99 -23.13 -8.60
N GLU A 352 35.10 -24.10 -8.65
CA GLU A 352 33.63 -24.04 -8.50
C GLU A 352 33.07 -23.74 -7.08
N SER A 353 31.93 -23.03 -7.11
CA SER A 353 30.62 -23.24 -6.46
C SER A 353 30.37 -23.23 -4.93
N ALA A 354 29.26 -22.52 -4.62
CA ALA A 354 28.16 -22.77 -3.69
C ALA A 354 28.42 -22.72 -2.16
N ASP A 355 27.72 -21.82 -1.44
CA ASP A 355 26.39 -22.13 -0.91
C ASP A 355 25.71 -20.89 -0.30
N ASP A 356 24.44 -20.70 -0.65
CA ASP A 356 23.53 -19.63 -0.24
C ASP A 356 22.83 -19.94 1.11
N THR A 357 22.31 -18.87 1.72
CA THR A 357 20.94 -18.72 2.31
C THR A 357 20.89 -18.08 3.70
N ILE A 358 20.36 -16.86 3.76
CA ILE A 358 19.66 -16.29 4.93
C ILE A 358 18.32 -15.71 4.43
N SER A 359 17.24 -16.08 5.13
CA SER A 359 15.83 -15.79 4.83
C SER A 359 15.37 -14.41 5.30
N GLY A 360 14.57 -13.76 4.46
CA GLY A 360 13.71 -12.61 4.75
C GLY A 360 13.04 -12.19 3.45
N GLY A 361 11.72 -11.96 3.45
CA GLY A 361 10.95 -11.56 2.27
C GLY A 361 11.57 -10.38 1.53
N PRO A 362 11.20 -10.20 0.25
CA PRO A 362 12.15 -9.90 -0.79
C PRO A 362 12.88 -8.60 -0.42
N ALA A 363 14.16 -8.62 -0.11
CA ALA A 363 15.02 -7.44 0.01
C ALA A 363 16.35 -7.82 -0.62
N PHE A 364 16.86 -7.00 -1.56
CA PHE A 364 18.16 -7.26 -2.19
C PHE A 364 19.26 -6.74 -1.26
N ASP A 365 19.96 -7.66 -0.60
CA ASP A 365 21.15 -7.40 0.22
C ASP A 365 22.40 -7.32 -0.69
N LEU A 366 23.29 -6.36 -0.41
CA LEU A 366 24.54 -6.16 -1.15
C LEU A 366 25.71 -6.50 -0.23
N ASP A 367 26.43 -7.58 -0.52
CA ASP A 367 27.60 -8.06 0.23
C ASP A 367 28.92 -7.43 -0.26
N ASP A 368 29.80 -7.07 0.69
CA ASP A 368 31.26 -7.06 0.53
C ASP A 368 31.97 -6.93 1.91
N ASP A 369 33.06 -7.69 2.07
CA ASP A 369 33.71 -8.08 3.32
C ASP A 369 34.97 -7.23 3.71
N GLU A 370 35.46 -7.43 4.95
CA GLU A 370 36.76 -7.09 5.57
C GLU A 370 36.85 -5.91 6.61
N PRO A 371 37.82 -5.92 7.56
CA PRO A 371 38.33 -7.02 8.40
C PRO A 371 38.38 -6.69 9.92
N GLU A 372 38.76 -7.71 10.71
CA GLU A 372 38.73 -7.85 12.17
C GLU A 372 39.53 -6.85 13.04
N LEU A 373 39.04 -6.59 14.26
CA LEU A 373 39.83 -6.22 15.44
C LEU A 373 39.38 -7.00 16.70
N GLN A 374 40.37 -7.59 17.39
CA GLN A 374 40.30 -8.51 18.53
C GLN A 374 39.97 -7.86 19.90
N PRO A 375 39.67 -8.65 20.95
CA PRO A 375 38.81 -8.26 22.08
C PRO A 375 39.55 -7.93 23.38
N GLU A 376 38.92 -7.15 24.25
CA GLU A 376 39.29 -7.05 25.68
C GLU A 376 38.05 -7.32 26.54
N THR A 377 38.25 -8.10 27.60
CA THR A 377 37.24 -8.74 28.46
C THR A 377 37.17 -8.05 29.85
N PRO A 378 36.50 -8.59 30.89
CA PRO A 378 35.29 -7.99 31.43
C PRO A 378 35.42 -7.56 32.91
N ALA A 379 34.50 -6.75 33.42
CA ALA A 379 34.28 -6.65 34.86
C ALA A 379 32.85 -6.16 35.17
N ASP A 380 31.98 -7.11 35.46
CA ASP A 380 30.95 -6.95 36.49
C ASP A 380 31.58 -7.46 37.81
N PRO A 381 31.21 -6.96 39.00
CA PRO A 381 30.09 -7.66 39.63
C PRO A 381 29.23 -6.84 40.61
N ASN A 382 28.09 -7.46 40.90
CA ASN A 382 27.31 -7.42 42.13
C ASN A 382 26.41 -6.20 42.36
N PHE A 383 25.12 -6.42 42.12
CA PHE A 383 24.10 -5.91 43.03
C PHE A 383 23.21 -7.04 43.55
N ASP A 384 23.13 -7.08 44.87
CA ASP A 384 22.58 -8.11 45.74
C ASP A 384 21.05 -7.99 45.82
N LEU A 385 20.35 -9.10 45.64
CA LEU A 385 18.90 -9.26 45.73
C LEU A 385 18.56 -9.98 47.03
N SER A 386 18.23 -9.21 48.06
CA SER A 386 17.55 -9.75 49.24
C SER A 386 16.69 -8.68 49.92
N ASP A 387 15.50 -8.41 49.37
CA ASP A 387 14.25 -8.31 50.14
C ASP A 387 13.08 -7.93 49.22
N ALA A 388 12.15 -8.87 49.02
CA ALA A 388 10.70 -8.62 48.98
C ALA A 388 9.97 -9.87 48.45
N GLY A 389 9.42 -10.62 49.41
CA GLY A 389 8.07 -11.20 49.35
C GLY A 389 7.62 -11.90 48.07
N ALA A 390 7.58 -13.22 48.16
CA ALA A 390 6.85 -14.09 47.24
C ALA A 390 5.35 -13.73 47.17
N GLU A 391 4.87 -13.38 45.98
CA GLU A 391 3.55 -13.75 45.50
C GLU A 391 3.73 -14.38 44.11
N THR A 392 3.42 -15.67 44.02
CA THR A 392 3.35 -16.42 42.77
C THR A 392 2.03 -16.08 42.08
N ASP A 393 2.04 -15.17 41.09
CA ASP A 393 0.90 -14.99 40.19
C ASP A 393 1.01 -16.03 39.06
N HIS A 394 0.18 -17.06 39.17
CA HIS A 394 -0.02 -18.06 38.12
C HIS A 394 -0.85 -17.44 37.00
N GLY A 395 -0.29 -17.43 35.78
CA GLY A 395 -1.03 -17.45 34.51
C GLY A 395 -2.31 -16.61 34.45
N ARG A 396 -2.17 -15.33 34.12
CA ARG A 396 -3.26 -14.59 33.49
C ARG A 396 -3.29 -14.93 32.00
N GLU A 397 -4.05 -15.96 31.65
CA GLU A 397 -4.73 -15.98 30.35
C GLU A 397 -5.55 -14.69 30.24
N ALA A 398 -5.44 -14.00 29.11
CA ALA A 398 -6.32 -12.90 28.78
C ALA A 398 -7.76 -13.44 28.76
N VAL A 399 -8.52 -13.15 29.82
CA VAL A 399 -9.95 -13.41 29.84
C VAL A 399 -10.58 -12.41 28.88
N LEU A 400 -10.81 -12.85 27.64
CA LEU A 400 -11.71 -12.16 26.71
C LEU A 400 -13.08 -12.08 27.39
N GLU A 401 -13.51 -10.87 27.74
CA GLU A 401 -14.84 -10.66 28.28
C GLU A 401 -15.87 -11.09 27.23
N PRO A 402 -16.76 -12.08 27.51
CA PRO A 402 -17.71 -12.60 26.52
C PRO A 402 -18.80 -11.61 26.08
N ASN A 403 -18.74 -10.36 26.56
CA ASN A 403 -19.73 -9.31 26.40
C ASN A 403 -19.08 -7.91 26.24
N ALA A 404 -17.86 -7.82 25.71
CA ALA A 404 -17.38 -6.54 25.19
C ALA A 404 -18.40 -6.04 24.14
N PRO A 405 -18.90 -4.78 24.24
CA PRO A 405 -19.88 -4.27 23.29
C PRO A 405 -19.30 -4.40 21.89
N LYS A 406 -20.06 -4.99 20.97
CA LYS A 406 -19.67 -5.00 19.55
C LYS A 406 -19.55 -3.54 19.12
N LEU A 407 -18.68 -3.21 18.19
CA LEU A 407 -18.45 -1.83 17.75
C LEU A 407 -19.76 -1.13 17.30
N ALA A 408 -20.76 -1.90 16.86
CA ALA A 408 -22.12 -1.45 16.56
C ALA A 408 -22.99 -1.03 17.77
N ASP A 409 -22.56 -1.31 19.01
CA ASP A 409 -23.29 -1.07 20.26
C ASP A 409 -22.71 0.10 21.08
N LEU A 410 -21.68 0.79 20.60
CA LEU A 410 -21.18 2.01 21.24
C LEU A 410 -22.20 3.14 21.04
N PRO A 411 -22.59 3.87 22.11
CA PRO A 411 -23.49 4.99 21.96
C PRO A 411 -22.83 6.02 21.04
N ILE A 412 -23.48 6.29 19.90
CA ILE A 412 -23.10 7.37 19.00
C ILE A 412 -23.04 8.65 19.84
N PRO A 413 -21.88 9.31 19.98
CA PRO A 413 -21.81 10.58 20.68
C PRO A 413 -22.81 11.54 20.05
N ALA A 414 -23.56 12.27 20.89
CA ALA A 414 -24.58 13.20 20.41
C ALA A 414 -23.97 14.14 19.35
N PRO A 415 -24.64 14.37 18.20
CA PRO A 415 -24.08 15.20 17.14
C PRO A 415 -23.73 16.57 17.71
N ILE A 416 -22.45 16.92 17.66
CA ILE A 416 -22.03 18.30 17.91
C ILE A 416 -22.45 19.08 16.67
N GLY A 417 -23.68 19.61 16.68
CA GLY A 417 -24.12 20.53 15.65
C GLY A 417 -23.27 21.80 15.70
N PHE A 418 -22.86 22.31 14.54
CA PHE A 418 -22.16 23.59 14.49
C PHE A 418 -23.09 24.74 14.85
N GLU A 419 -22.57 25.76 15.55
CA GLU A 419 -23.30 27.01 15.72
C GLU A 419 -23.53 27.68 14.36
N GLU A 420 -24.74 28.15 14.10
CA GLU A 420 -25.10 28.75 12.81
C GLU A 420 -24.26 30.01 12.54
N GLY A 421 -23.53 30.01 11.42
CA GLY A 421 -22.61 31.10 11.06
C GLY A 421 -21.20 31.02 11.66
N SER A 422 -20.88 29.96 12.40
CA SER A 422 -19.51 29.65 12.84
C SER A 422 -18.59 29.33 11.65
N THR A 423 -17.27 29.45 11.86
CA THR A 423 -16.27 29.07 10.84
C THR A 423 -16.39 27.60 10.48
N GLU A 424 -16.62 26.74 11.47
CA GLU A 424 -16.83 25.30 11.31
C GLU A 424 -18.05 25.00 10.42
N ALA A 425 -19.16 25.72 10.61
CA ALA A 425 -20.34 25.58 9.74
C ALA A 425 -20.06 25.98 8.29
N VAL A 426 -19.28 27.05 8.08
CA VAL A 426 -18.89 27.50 6.73
C VAL A 426 -17.97 26.49 6.07
N VAL A 427 -16.95 26.02 6.79
CA VAL A 427 -15.98 25.01 6.31
C VAL A 427 -16.69 23.69 5.99
N PHE A 428 -17.54 23.20 6.89
CA PHE A 428 -18.32 21.98 6.66
C PHE A 428 -19.18 22.09 5.40
N LYS A 429 -19.89 23.21 5.23
CA LYS A 429 -20.69 23.46 4.02
C LYS A 429 -19.82 23.44 2.76
N ALA A 430 -18.62 24.01 2.80
CA ALA A 430 -17.70 24.02 1.67
C ALA A 430 -17.27 22.58 1.30
N ILE A 431 -16.89 21.76 2.29
CA ILE A 431 -16.36 20.42 2.04
C ILE A 431 -17.43 19.33 1.85
N SER A 432 -18.71 19.64 2.08
CA SER A 432 -19.80 18.64 2.05
C SER A 432 -19.91 17.89 0.71
N GLY A 433 -19.68 18.58 -0.41
CA GLY A 433 -19.65 17.94 -1.74
C GLY A 433 -18.52 16.92 -1.85
N VAL A 434 -17.32 17.30 -1.41
CA VAL A 434 -16.13 16.42 -1.42
C VAL A 434 -16.31 15.20 -0.53
N LEU A 435 -16.97 15.34 0.63
CA LEU A 435 -17.30 14.21 1.50
C LEU A 435 -18.20 13.18 0.80
N VAL A 436 -19.23 13.66 0.09
CA VAL A 436 -20.14 12.79 -0.68
C VAL A 436 -19.41 12.13 -1.83
N ASP A 437 -18.58 12.87 -2.57
CA ASP A 437 -17.79 12.32 -3.67
C ASP A 437 -16.83 11.22 -3.18
N LEU A 438 -16.12 11.47 -2.07
CA LEU A 438 -15.24 10.48 -1.45
C LEU A 438 -16.00 9.22 -1.04
N ALA A 439 -17.15 9.36 -0.36
CA ALA A 439 -17.96 8.23 0.06
C ALA A 439 -18.48 7.42 -1.14
N ASN A 440 -18.86 8.08 -2.22
CA ASN A 440 -19.33 7.42 -3.45
C ASN A 440 -18.21 6.63 -4.14
N GLU A 441 -17.02 7.20 -4.27
CA GLU A 441 -15.86 6.52 -4.87
C GLU A 441 -15.43 5.30 -4.04
N LEU A 442 -15.36 5.44 -2.70
CA LEU A 442 -15.07 4.33 -1.80
C LEU A 442 -16.14 3.24 -1.89
N ARG A 443 -17.43 3.61 -1.91
CA ARG A 443 -18.53 2.67 -2.06
C ARG A 443 -18.44 1.92 -3.38
N MET A 444 -18.18 2.61 -4.48
CA MET A 444 -18.03 1.99 -5.80
C MET A 444 -16.87 0.97 -5.82
N SER A 445 -15.75 1.29 -5.19
CA SER A 445 -14.62 0.36 -5.07
C SER A 445 -14.98 -0.89 -4.24
N LEU A 446 -15.66 -0.70 -3.10
CA LEU A 446 -16.14 -1.81 -2.27
C LEU A 446 -17.23 -2.64 -2.94
N ASP A 447 -18.13 -2.03 -3.71
CA ASP A 447 -19.14 -2.72 -4.50
C ASP A 447 -18.49 -3.56 -5.61
N TYR A 448 -17.43 -3.06 -6.24
CA TYR A 448 -16.65 -3.85 -7.20
C TYR A 448 -16.00 -5.06 -6.53
N TYR A 449 -15.39 -4.88 -5.36
CA TYR A 449 -14.87 -5.98 -4.53
C TYR A 449 -15.97 -7.00 -4.20
N PHE A 450 -17.12 -6.53 -3.68
CA PHE A 450 -18.25 -7.40 -3.35
C PHE A 450 -18.77 -8.17 -4.56
N ASN A 451 -18.89 -7.53 -5.73
CA ASN A 451 -19.32 -8.21 -6.94
C ASN A 451 -18.34 -9.29 -7.41
N ARG A 452 -17.04 -9.12 -7.15
CA ARG A 452 -15.99 -10.09 -7.50
C ARG A 452 -15.91 -11.25 -6.49
N TYR A 453 -15.97 -10.96 -5.20
CA TYR A 453 -15.68 -11.93 -4.13
C TYR A 453 -16.90 -12.34 -3.30
N SER A 454 -18.06 -11.74 -3.54
CA SER A 454 -19.33 -11.97 -2.81
C SER A 454 -19.22 -11.81 -1.28
N LYS A 455 -18.23 -11.05 -0.81
CA LYS A 455 -17.96 -10.74 0.58
C LYS A 455 -17.67 -9.24 0.70
N MET A 456 -18.15 -8.61 1.78
CA MET A 456 -17.72 -7.25 2.17
C MET A 456 -16.59 -7.37 3.20
N PRO A 457 -15.68 -6.38 3.29
CA PRO A 457 -14.71 -6.35 4.37
C PRO A 457 -15.43 -6.28 5.72
N ASP A 458 -14.83 -6.93 6.71
CA ASP A 458 -15.31 -6.97 8.10
C ASP A 458 -15.18 -5.59 8.76
N ARG A 459 -14.16 -4.82 8.38
CA ARG A 459 -13.95 -3.41 8.77
C ARG A 459 -13.05 -2.65 7.79
N VAL A 460 -13.01 -1.33 7.95
CA VAL A 460 -12.13 -0.40 7.21
C VAL A 460 -11.21 0.35 8.18
N PHE A 461 -9.90 0.31 7.95
CA PHE A 461 -8.95 1.21 8.60
C PHE A 461 -8.72 2.46 7.75
N LEU A 462 -8.93 3.63 8.36
CA LEU A 462 -8.75 4.93 7.74
C LEU A 462 -7.41 5.54 8.17
N CYS A 463 -6.48 5.72 7.23
CA CYS A 463 -5.17 6.31 7.48
C CYS A 463 -4.90 7.49 6.51
N GLY A 464 -3.75 8.16 6.69
CA GLY A 464 -3.38 9.35 5.92
C GLY A 464 -3.74 10.66 6.63
N GLY A 465 -3.39 11.78 5.99
CA GLY A 465 -3.55 13.12 6.57
C GLY A 465 -5.01 13.52 6.74
N THR A 466 -5.85 13.16 5.78
CA THR A 466 -7.28 13.54 5.77
C THR A 466 -8.13 12.66 6.69
N ALA A 467 -7.64 11.48 7.09
CA ALA A 467 -8.28 10.63 8.11
C ALA A 467 -8.48 11.35 9.45
N ARG A 468 -7.73 12.44 9.68
CA ARG A 468 -7.79 13.27 10.89
C ARG A 468 -8.99 14.21 10.95
N ILE A 469 -9.79 14.34 9.88
CA ILE A 469 -11.01 15.14 9.94
C ILE A 469 -11.96 14.49 10.97
N PRO A 470 -12.36 15.20 12.04
CA PRO A 470 -13.23 14.64 13.06
C PRO A 470 -14.56 14.13 12.49
N ASN A 471 -14.99 12.97 13.00
CA ASN A 471 -16.20 12.24 12.59
C ASN A 471 -16.23 11.73 11.14
N LEU A 472 -15.10 11.79 10.41
CA LEU A 472 -15.03 11.25 9.05
C LEU A 472 -15.23 9.73 9.03
N ASP A 473 -14.66 9.03 9.99
CA ASP A 473 -14.88 7.60 10.22
C ASP A 473 -16.35 7.26 10.44
N ILE A 474 -17.05 8.00 11.31
CA ILE A 474 -18.47 7.77 11.60
C ILE A 474 -19.32 8.01 10.35
N PHE A 475 -19.05 9.10 9.63
CA PHE A 475 -19.73 9.41 8.36
C PHE A 475 -19.50 8.33 7.31
N LEU A 476 -18.24 7.94 7.07
CA LEU A 476 -17.92 6.87 6.12
C LEU A 476 -18.53 5.53 6.57
N SER A 477 -18.59 5.24 7.86
CA SER A 477 -19.22 4.01 8.34
C SER A 477 -20.72 3.97 8.03
N GLN A 478 -21.42 5.10 8.17
CA GLN A 478 -22.83 5.22 7.80
C GLN A 478 -23.05 5.09 6.30
N GLU A 479 -22.19 5.73 5.49
CA GLU A 479 -22.31 5.72 4.04
C GLU A 479 -21.94 4.36 3.43
N LEU A 480 -20.87 3.73 3.90
CA LEU A 480 -20.35 2.47 3.35
C LEU A 480 -21.09 1.24 3.91
N GLY A 481 -21.77 1.37 5.06
CA GLY A 481 -22.43 0.25 5.72
C GLY A 481 -21.46 -0.79 6.33
N VAL A 482 -20.19 -0.42 6.47
CA VAL A 482 -19.11 -1.23 7.06
C VAL A 482 -18.50 -0.44 8.23
N PRO A 483 -18.06 -1.08 9.32
CA PRO A 483 -17.36 -0.38 10.39
C PRO A 483 -16.09 0.31 9.88
N VAL A 484 -15.91 1.59 10.20
CA VAL A 484 -14.71 2.36 9.84
C VAL A 484 -14.04 2.85 11.12
N GLU A 485 -12.73 2.65 11.22
CA GLU A 485 -11.91 3.04 12.36
C GLU A 485 -10.73 3.89 11.89
N VAL A 486 -10.45 5.01 12.57
CA VAL A 486 -9.21 5.76 12.32
C VAL A 486 -8.02 4.94 12.79
N ALA A 487 -7.08 4.71 11.88
CA ALA A 487 -5.87 3.93 12.09
C ALA A 487 -4.96 4.55 13.15
N ASP A 488 -4.41 3.72 14.02
CA ASP A 488 -3.46 4.13 15.06
C ASP A 488 -2.25 3.18 15.12
N PRO A 489 -1.34 3.24 14.13
CA PRO A 489 -0.20 2.32 14.03
C PRO A 489 0.76 2.44 15.21
N VAL A 490 0.81 3.58 15.93
CA VAL A 490 1.73 3.75 17.06
C VAL A 490 1.35 2.90 18.28
N LYS A 491 0.09 2.42 18.36
CA LYS A 491 -0.33 1.46 19.40
C LYS A 491 0.25 0.06 19.20
N ASN A 492 0.65 -0.28 17.98
CA ASN A 492 1.17 -1.60 17.63
C ASN A 492 2.70 -1.70 17.85
N VAL A 493 3.36 -0.63 18.29
CA VAL A 493 4.82 -0.56 18.43
C VAL A 493 5.25 0.10 19.74
N ALA A 494 6.42 -0.27 20.26
CA ALA A 494 7.03 0.45 21.36
C ALA A 494 7.70 1.75 20.84
N ILE A 495 7.27 2.91 21.32
CA ILE A 495 7.89 4.20 20.94
C ILE A 495 8.99 4.58 21.95
N LYS A 496 10.21 4.74 21.45
CA LYS A 496 11.38 5.27 22.18
C LYS A 496 12.01 6.44 21.43
N ALA A 497 11.17 7.36 20.96
CA ALA A 497 11.57 8.60 20.29
C ALA A 497 11.45 9.78 21.28
N PRO A 498 12.56 10.32 21.84
CA PRO A 498 12.51 11.39 22.84
C PRO A 498 11.86 12.69 22.35
N SER A 499 11.79 12.90 21.04
CA SER A 499 11.16 14.04 20.38
C SER A 499 9.64 13.95 20.31
N ALA A 500 9.04 12.79 20.57
CA ALA A 500 7.63 12.54 20.32
C ALA A 500 6.82 12.58 21.63
N SER A 501 6.11 13.68 21.88
CA SER A 501 5.14 13.75 22.98
C SER A 501 3.91 12.88 22.66
N GLU A 502 3.19 12.41 23.68
CA GLU A 502 1.98 11.60 23.49
C GLU A 502 0.90 12.34 22.69
N GLN A 503 0.72 13.64 22.95
CA GLN A 503 -0.22 14.48 22.21
C GLN A 503 0.19 14.62 20.73
N TYR A 504 1.49 14.80 20.46
CA TYR A 504 1.99 14.87 19.10
C TYR A 504 1.76 13.56 18.35
N LEU A 505 2.06 12.42 18.99
CA LEU A 505 1.84 11.10 18.42
C LEU A 505 0.36 10.85 18.10
N GLN A 506 -0.56 11.18 19.00
CA GLN A 506 -2.00 11.06 18.74
C GLN A 506 -2.44 11.89 17.54
N GLU A 507 -1.85 13.08 17.35
CA GLU A 507 -2.18 13.95 16.22
C GLU A 507 -1.69 13.36 14.88
N ILE A 508 -0.49 12.77 14.85
CA ILE A 508 0.15 12.33 13.61
C ILE A 508 0.00 10.84 13.31
N SER A 509 -0.47 10.04 14.28
CA SER A 509 -0.49 8.56 14.18
C SER A 509 -1.10 8.04 12.88
N PRO A 510 -2.28 8.52 12.41
CA PRO A 510 -2.88 8.00 11.17
C PRO A 510 -2.00 8.23 9.94
N MET A 511 -1.12 9.23 9.97
CA MET A 511 -0.19 9.57 8.89
C MET A 511 1.05 8.67 8.87
N LEU A 512 1.35 7.95 9.95
CA LEU A 512 2.58 7.18 10.09
C LEU A 512 2.48 5.74 9.58
N SER A 513 1.29 5.26 9.22
CA SER A 513 1.03 3.87 8.85
C SER A 513 2.00 3.34 7.79
N VAL A 514 2.19 4.10 6.70
CA VAL A 514 3.12 3.76 5.63
C VAL A 514 4.56 3.77 6.14
N SER A 515 5.04 4.87 6.74
CA SER A 515 6.42 4.98 7.20
C SER A 515 6.83 3.92 8.24
N ILE A 516 5.92 3.58 9.17
CA ILE A 516 6.14 2.51 10.14
C ILE A 516 6.20 1.16 9.42
N GLY A 517 5.26 0.89 8.52
CA GLY A 517 5.23 -0.32 7.71
C GLY A 517 6.48 -0.57 6.89
N LEU A 518 7.01 0.49 6.25
CA LEU A 518 8.28 0.45 5.53
C LEU A 518 9.46 0.16 6.48
N ALA A 519 9.47 0.77 7.66
CA ALA A 519 10.56 0.60 8.62
C ALA A 519 10.61 -0.83 9.20
N ILE A 520 9.45 -1.49 9.33
CA ILE A 520 9.35 -2.84 9.90
C ILE A 520 9.40 -3.95 8.85
N ARG A 521 9.47 -3.59 7.56
CA ARG A 521 9.35 -4.52 6.42
C ARG A 521 10.18 -5.79 6.58
N ASP A 522 11.47 -5.66 6.90
CA ASP A 522 12.38 -6.80 7.01
C ASP A 522 12.47 -7.33 8.47
N MET A 523 11.59 -6.83 9.36
CA MET A 523 11.51 -7.22 10.77
C MET A 523 10.29 -8.08 11.09
N ILE A 524 9.26 -8.01 10.23
CA ILE A 524 8.11 -8.89 10.26
C ILE A 524 8.16 -9.77 9.00
N GLY A 525 8.26 -11.07 9.24
CA GLY A 525 8.45 -12.13 8.25
C GLY A 525 8.31 -13.46 8.96
#